data_AF-A0A4T9T6U8-F1
#
_entry.id   AF-A0A4T9T6U8-F1
#
_cell.length_a   1.000
_cell.length_b   1.000
_cell.length_c   1.000
_cell.angle_alpha   90.00
_cell.angle_beta   90.00
_cell.angle_gamma   90.00
#
_symmetry.space_group_name_H-M   'P 1'
#
loop_
_entity.id
_entity.type
_entity.pdbx_description
1 polymer ?
#
loop_
_entity_poly.entity_id
_entity_poly.type
_entity_poly.pdbx_seq_one_letter_code
_entity_poly.pdbx_strand_id
1 'polypeptide(L)' 'MRDGIYFEAESAADIERAFHEVVDDYLAFCAEKGKSPEKSYKGSFNVRISPELHRAAATVAAIKNESPNQFVSKAIAAAL' A
#
# COMPACT_ATOMS: atom_id res chain seq x y z
N MET A 1 -13.41 -5.63 -5.81
CA MET A 1 -13.00 -7.05 -5.74
C MET A 1 -11.49 -7.04 -5.93
N ARG A 2 -10.72 -7.55 -4.96
CA ARG A 2 -9.25 -7.66 -5.04
C ARG A 2 -8.93 -9.07 -5.56
N ASP A 3 -7.94 -9.19 -6.42
CA ASP A 3 -7.48 -10.51 -6.88
C ASP A 3 -6.72 -11.19 -5.73
N GLY A 4 -7.34 -12.20 -5.10
CA GLY A 4 -6.74 -12.96 -4.02
C GLY A 4 -6.02 -14.19 -4.58
N ILE A 5 -4.75 -14.39 -4.19
CA ILE A 5 -3.99 -15.60 -4.47
C ILE A 5 -4.04 -16.56 -3.28
N TYR A 6 -4.24 -17.85 -3.54
CA TYR A 6 -4.32 -18.92 -2.55
C TYR A 6 -3.34 -20.03 -2.94
N PHE A 7 -2.56 -20.52 -1.97
CA PHE A 7 -1.58 -21.59 -2.17
C PHE A 7 -1.63 -22.55 -0.99
N GLU A 8 -1.33 -23.82 -1.24
CA GLU A 8 -1.29 -24.89 -0.24
C GLU A 8 -0.08 -25.77 -0.53
N ALA A 9 0.47 -26.40 0.51
CA ALA A 9 1.60 -27.31 0.39
C ALA A 9 1.45 -28.49 1.37
N GLU A 10 1.87 -29.68 0.96
CA GLU A 10 1.79 -30.90 1.77
C GLU A 10 2.82 -30.92 2.91
N SER A 11 3.89 -30.14 2.79
CA SER A 11 4.94 -30.04 3.79
C SER A 11 5.41 -28.60 3.96
N ALA A 12 5.95 -28.28 5.14
CA ALA A 12 6.56 -26.98 5.40
C ALA A 12 7.75 -26.68 4.49
N ALA A 13 8.41 -27.70 3.94
CA ALA A 13 9.52 -27.53 3.01
C ALA A 13 9.08 -27.03 1.63
N ASP A 14 7.81 -27.23 1.27
CA ASP A 14 7.28 -26.92 -0.06
C ASP A 14 6.48 -25.60 -0.11
N ILE A 15 6.23 -24.98 1.04
CA ILE A 15 5.33 -23.82 1.16
C ILE A 15 5.82 -22.60 0.38
N GLU A 16 7.13 -22.35 0.36
CA GLU A 16 7.72 -21.22 -0.38
C GLU A 16 7.62 -21.44 -1.90
N ARG A 17 7.84 -22.68 -2.35
CA ARG A 17 7.69 -23.04 -3.77
C ARG A 17 6.25 -22.86 -4.22
N ALA A 18 5.29 -23.41 -3.48
CA ALA A 18 3.87 -23.30 -3.79
C ALA A 18 3.41 -21.82 -3.84
N PHE A 19 3.96 -20.97 -2.97
CA PHE A 19 3.70 -19.53 -3.02
C PHE A 19 4.22 -18.88 -4.31
N HIS A 20 5.47 -19.15 -4.70
CA HIS A 20 6.04 -18.58 -5.93
C HIS A 20 5.29 -19.04 -7.18
N GLU A 21 4.90 -20.31 -7.26
CA GLU A 21 4.14 -20.85 -8.40
C GLU A 21 2.82 -20.09 -8.62
N VAL A 22 2.05 -19.86 -7.55
CA VAL A 22 0.77 -19.13 -7.66
C VAL A 22 0.98 -17.64 -8.00
N VAL A 23 2.08 -17.03 -7.52
CA VAL A 23 2.44 -15.65 -7.89
C VAL A 23 2.80 -15.56 -9.38
N ASP A 24 3.59 -16.50 -9.89
CA ASP A 24 3.98 -16.54 -11.29
C ASP A 24 2.76 -16.74 -12.20
N ASP A 25 1.82 -17.60 -11.81
CA ASP A 25 0.55 -17.80 -12.51
C ASP A 25 -0.29 -16.51 -12.54
N TYR A 26 -0.37 -15.78 -11.43
CA TYR A 26 -1.07 -14.49 -11.38
C TYR A 26 -0.44 -13.45 -12.32
N LEU A 27 0.89 -13.38 -12.37
CA LEU A 27 1.60 -12.46 -13.26
C LEU A 27 1.41 -12.84 -14.73
N ALA A 28 1.43 -14.14 -15.06
CA ALA A 28 1.14 -14.64 -16.40
C ALA A 28 -0.29 -14.33 -16.83
N PHE A 29 -1.27 -14.53 -15.94
CA PHE A 29 -2.67 -14.15 -16.18
C PHE A 29 -2.82 -12.65 -16.43
N CYS A 30 -2.15 -11.81 -15.64
CA CYS A 30 -2.15 -10.36 -15.83
C CYS A 30 -1.59 -9.99 -17.22
N ALA A 31 -0.48 -10.61 -17.64
CA ALA A 31 0.11 -10.40 -18.95
C ALA A 31 -0.83 -10.83 -20.09
N GLU A 32 -1.45 -12.02 -20.01
CA GLU A 32 -2.39 -12.54 -21.01
C GLU A 32 -3.61 -11.61 -21.18
N LYS A 33 -4.13 -11.07 -20.07
CA LYS A 33 -5.28 -10.17 -20.09
C LYS A 33 -4.93 -8.70 -20.39
N GLY A 34 -3.66 -8.38 -20.62
CA GLY A 34 -3.19 -6.99 -20.80
C GLY A 34 -3.46 -6.11 -19.57
N LYS A 35 -3.56 -6.72 -18.38
CA LYS A 35 -3.79 -6.04 -17.11
C LYS A 35 -2.45 -5.79 -16.41
N SER A 36 -2.34 -4.64 -15.75
CA SER A 36 -1.22 -4.41 -14.84
C SER A 36 -1.49 -5.14 -13.51
N PRO A 37 -0.53 -5.92 -12.99
CA PRO A 37 -0.70 -6.56 -11.68
C PRO A 37 -0.85 -5.50 -10.58
N GLU A 38 -1.57 -5.84 -9.53
CA GLU A 38 -1.70 -4.96 -8.37
C GLU A 38 -0.33 -4.68 -7.76
N LYS A 39 -0.04 -3.40 -7.51
CA LYS A 39 1.19 -2.99 -6.85
C LYS A 39 0.91 -2.74 -5.38
N SER A 40 1.78 -3.29 -4.53
CA SER A 40 1.76 -2.97 -3.10
C SER A 40 1.82 -1.46 -2.90
N TYR A 41 0.92 -0.94 -2.05
CA TYR A 41 0.97 0.46 -1.64
C TYR A 41 2.25 0.69 -0.85
N LYS A 42 3.13 1.56 -1.36
CA LYS A 42 4.47 1.81 -0.80
C LYS A 42 4.45 2.53 0.56
N GLY A 43 3.28 2.92 1.07
CA GLY A 43 3.12 3.73 2.28
C GLY A 43 3.55 5.19 2.14
N SER A 44 4.33 5.54 1.11
CA SER A 44 4.64 6.93 0.78
C SER A 44 3.54 7.55 -0.08
N PHE A 45 3.07 8.73 0.32
CA PHE A 45 2.05 9.50 -0.37
C PHE A 45 2.50 10.95 -0.50
N ASN A 46 2.97 11.31 -1.69
CA ASN A 46 3.40 12.67 -1.99
C ASN A 46 2.21 13.50 -2.43
N VAL A 47 1.85 14.52 -1.65
CA VAL A 47 0.74 15.43 -1.95
C VAL A 47 1.27 16.86 -2.14
N ARG A 48 0.70 17.58 -3.11
CA ARG A 48 0.94 19.02 -3.27
C ARG A 48 -0.22 19.78 -2.64
N ILE A 49 0.10 20.65 -1.69
CA ILE A 49 -0.83 21.57 -1.04
C ILE A 49 -0.29 22.99 -1.13
N SER A 50 -1.14 24.00 -0.89
CA SER A 50 -0.71 25.38 -0.88
C SER A 50 0.32 25.64 0.24
N PRO A 51 1.25 26.59 0.08
CA PRO A 51 2.20 26.95 1.13
C PRO A 51 1.55 27.33 2.46
N GLU A 52 0.39 27.99 2.40
CA GLU A 52 -0.38 28.42 3.58
C GLU A 52 -0.94 27.21 4.34
N LEU A 53 -1.49 26.23 3.61
CA LEU A 53 -2.00 25.00 4.21
C LEU A 53 -0.87 24.15 4.78
N HIS A 54 0.26 24.06 4.09
CA HIS A 54 1.45 23.38 4.59
C HIS A 54 1.94 24.02 5.90
N ARG A 55 2.01 25.35 5.96
CA ARG A 55 2.40 26.08 7.17
C ARG A 55 1.44 25.78 8.31
N ALA A 56 0.13 25.87 8.08
CA ALA A 56 -0.88 25.58 9.09
C ALA A 56 -0.78 24.13 9.62
N ALA A 57 -0.64 23.16 8.72
CA ALA A 57 -0.48 21.75 9.07
C ALA A 57 0.79 21.51 9.92
N ALA A 58 1.93 22.10 9.52
CA ALA A 58 3.18 21.99 10.26
C ALA A 58 3.09 22.61 11.66
N THR A 59 2.45 23.77 11.80
CA THR A 59 2.23 24.42 13.11
C THR A 59 1.36 23.56 14.02
N VAL A 60 0.24 23.03 13.52
CA VAL A 60 -0.66 22.19 14.31
C VAL A 60 0.03 20.87 14.71
N ALA A 61 0.77 20.26 13.79
CA ALA A 61 1.54 19.05 14.07
C ALA A 61 2.56 19.30 15.20
N ALA A 62 3.29 20.42 15.15
CA ALA A 62 4.24 20.79 16.20
C ALA A 62 3.57 20.98 17.57
N ILE A 63 2.41 21.66 17.63
CA ILE A 63 1.64 21.83 18.88
C ILE A 63 1.22 20.48 19.47
N LYS A 64 0.90 19.52 18.61
CA LYS A 64 0.50 18.15 18.99
C LYS A 64 1.68 17.21 19.22
N ASN A 65 2.92 17.71 19.13
CA ASN A 65 4.15 16.93 19.24
C ASN A 65 4.18 15.73 18.24
N GLU A 66 3.69 15.95 17.02
CA GLU A 66 3.66 14.96 15.94
C GLU A 66 4.33 15.51 14.67
N SER A 67 4.75 14.61 13.78
CA SER A 67 5.26 14.99 12.46
C SER A 67 4.14 15.43 11.52
N PRO A 68 4.42 16.27 10.49
CA PRO A 68 3.44 16.61 9.46
C PRO A 68 2.81 15.38 8.79
N ASN A 69 3.60 14.32 8.56
CA ASN A 69 3.10 13.07 7.99
C ASN A 69 2.11 12.36 8.92
N GLN A 70 2.35 12.36 10.23
CA GLN A 70 1.41 11.80 11.21
C GLN A 70 0.11 12.61 11.27
N PHE A 71 0.21 13.94 11.26
CA PHE A 71 -0.96 14.81 11.21
C PHE A 71 -1.82 14.53 9.96
N VAL A 72 -1.20 14.49 8.78
CA VAL A 72 -1.90 14.20 7.50
C VAL A 72 -2.49 12.79 7.51
N SER A 73 -1.73 11.79 7.96
CA SER A 73 -2.21 10.40 8.06
C SER A 73 -3.45 10.28 8.96
N LYS A 74 -3.46 10.94 10.12
CA LYS A 74 -4.62 10.98 11.02
C LYS A 74 -5.82 11.69 10.38
N ALA A 75 -5.60 12.80 9.68
CA ALA A 75 -6.65 13.52 8.99
C ALA A 75 -7.30 12.67 7.88
N ILE A 76 -6.48 11.93 7.11
CA ILE A 76 -6.98 10.97 6.11
C ILE A 76 -7.77 9.86 6.79
N ALA A 77 -7.25 9.27 7.87
CA ALA A 77 -7.94 8.21 8.61
C ALA A 77 -9.29 8.64 9.20
N ALA A 78 -9.42 9.90 9.62
CA ALA A 78 -10.67 10.44 10.13
C ALA A 78 -11.71 10.77 9.03
N ALA A 79 -11.30 10.84 7.77
CA ALA A 79 -12.16 11.13 6.62
C ALA A 79 -12.65 9.88 5.89
N LEU A 80 -12.17 8.70 6.29
CA LEU A 80 -12.59 7.38 5.81
C LEU A 80 -13.60 6.77 6.78
#